data_AF-A0A352T668-F1
#
_entry.id   AF-A0A352T668-F1
#
_cell.length_a   1.000
_cell.length_b   1.000
_cell.length_c   1.000
_cell.angle_alpha   90.00
_cell.angle_beta   90.00
_cell.angle_gamma   90.00
#
_symmetry.space_group_name_H-M   'P 1'
#
loop_
_entity.id
_entity.type
_entity.pdbx_description
1 polymer ?
#
loop_
_entity_poly.entity_id
_entity_poly.type
_entity_poly.pdbx_seq_one_letter_code
_entity_poly.pdbx_strand_id
1 'polypeptide(L)'
;MKKKICIFLVGIVVIAALALFVVPQIPVRRFEPVTHTMLEEDAAYDRAYNLYGKVIFKDRRKALDKFKKDYKSALEYIEDNTDYGKFNTSYKTLSEYFLYGLNGLKNRDVDNADVLNKQLHGVAVFCKTYRKSNYREYVYLP
;
A
#
# COMPACT_ATOMS: atom_id res chain seq x y z
N MET A 1 -58.84 -14.05 2.20
CA MET A 1 -57.59 -13.37 2.62
C MET A 1 -56.31 -14.14 2.28
N LYS A 2 -56.25 -15.48 2.47
CA LYS A 2 -55.03 -16.29 2.22
C LYS A 2 -54.44 -16.18 0.79
N LYS A 3 -55.26 -16.20 -0.27
CA LYS A 3 -54.80 -16.05 -1.67
C LYS A 3 -54.09 -14.72 -1.97
N LYS A 4 -54.56 -13.61 -1.40
CA LYS A 4 -53.95 -12.27 -1.62
C LYS A 4 -52.59 -12.16 -0.92
N ILE A 5 -52.43 -12.78 0.26
CA ILE A 5 -51.18 -12.84 1.00
C ILE A 5 -50.15 -13.70 0.27
N CYS A 6 -50.55 -14.84 -0.31
CA CYS A 6 -49.67 -15.68 -1.12
C CYS A 6 -49.14 -14.97 -2.37
N ILE A 7 -49.99 -14.22 -3.08
CA ILE A 7 -49.56 -13.46 -4.27
C ILE A 7 -48.57 -12.36 -3.88
N PHE A 8 -48.81 -11.68 -2.75
CA PHE A 8 -47.91 -10.63 -2.26
C PHE A 8 -46.54 -11.19 -1.85
N LEU A 9 -46.51 -12.34 -1.16
CA LEU A 9 -45.28 -13.05 -0.81
C LEU A 9 -44.50 -13.50 -2.05
N VAL A 10 -45.19 -14.05 -3.05
CA VAL A 10 -44.56 -14.44 -4.32
C VAL A 10 -43.98 -13.22 -5.05
N GLY A 11 -44.70 -12.09 -5.04
CA GLY A 11 -44.20 -10.83 -5.61
C GLY A 11 -42.90 -10.34 -4.95
N ILE A 12 -42.81 -10.38 -3.62
CA ILE A 12 -41.58 -10.00 -2.89
C ILE A 12 -40.42 -10.92 -3.24
N VAL A 13 -40.65 -12.23 -3.32
CA VAL A 13 -39.61 -13.21 -3.67
C VAL A 13 -39.10 -12.99 -5.09
N VAL A 14 -39.98 -12.67 -6.03
CA VAL A 14 -39.61 -12.36 -7.42
C VAL A 14 -38.80 -11.06 -7.51
N ILE A 15 -39.19 -10.01 -6.77
CA ILE A 15 -38.46 -8.74 -6.75
C ILE A 15 -37.07 -8.91 -6.13
N ALA A 16 -36.95 -9.69 -5.05
CA ALA A 16 -35.66 -9.99 -4.42
C ALA A 16 -34.75 -10.80 -5.35
N ALA A 17 -35.29 -11.76 -6.10
CA ALA A 17 -34.55 -12.53 -7.09
C ALA A 17 -34.09 -11.66 -8.27
N LEU A 18 -34.93 -10.74 -8.75
CA LEU A 18 -34.58 -9.78 -9.80
C LEU A 18 -33.49 -8.80 -9.34
N ALA A 19 -33.53 -8.35 -8.08
CA ALA A 19 -32.49 -7.48 -7.52
C ALA A 19 -31.11 -8.17 -7.54
N LEU A 20 -31.03 -9.47 -7.26
CA LEU A 20 -29.77 -10.24 -7.34
C LEU A 20 -29.24 -10.37 -8.77
N PHE A 21 -30.10 -10.36 -9.78
CA PHE A 21 -29.72 -10.42 -11.20
C PHE A 21 -29.30 -9.05 -11.77
N VAL A 22 -29.89 -7.96 -11.28
CA VAL A 22 -29.64 -6.60 -11.78
C VAL A 22 -28.45 -5.95 -11.07
N VAL A 23 -28.13 -6.36 -9.84
CA VAL A 23 -26.89 -5.92 -9.19
C VAL A 23 -25.73 -6.37 -10.08
N PRO A 24 -24.99 -5.45 -10.73
CA PRO A 24 -23.81 -5.84 -11.46
C PRO A 24 -22.93 -6.56 -10.46
N GLN A 25 -22.55 -7.81 -10.78
CA GLN A 25 -21.47 -8.47 -10.05
C GLN A 25 -20.24 -7.62 -10.32
N ILE A 26 -20.02 -6.60 -9.50
CA ILE A 26 -18.80 -5.80 -9.50
C ILE A 26 -17.73 -6.88 -9.34
N PRO A 27 -16.93 -7.15 -10.39
CA PRO A 27 -15.89 -8.13 -10.25
C PRO A 27 -15.03 -7.57 -9.12
N VAL A 28 -14.99 -8.27 -8.00
CA VAL A 28 -13.99 -8.00 -6.97
C VAL A 28 -12.70 -8.17 -7.75
N ARG A 29 -12.08 -7.04 -8.16
CA ARG A 29 -10.83 -7.06 -8.88
C ARG A 29 -9.92 -7.86 -7.97
N ARG A 30 -9.63 -9.10 -8.36
CA ARG A 30 -8.52 -9.84 -7.79
C ARG A 30 -7.35 -8.99 -8.21
N PHE A 31 -6.86 -8.18 -7.28
CA PHE A 31 -5.63 -7.46 -7.49
C PHE A 31 -4.61 -8.57 -7.70
N GLU A 32 -4.14 -8.70 -8.94
CA GLU A 32 -2.95 -9.48 -9.19
C GLU A 32 -1.91 -8.99 -8.17
N PRO A 33 -1.31 -9.91 -7.39
CA PRO A 33 -0.27 -9.50 -6.46
C PRO A 33 0.75 -8.75 -7.29
N VAL A 34 0.97 -7.48 -6.97
CA VAL A 34 1.99 -6.69 -7.65
C VAL A 34 3.32 -7.37 -7.31
N THR A 35 3.81 -8.22 -8.21
CA THR A 35 5.04 -9.02 -8.10
C THR A 35 6.28 -8.20 -8.40
N HIS A 36 6.20 -6.88 -8.30
CA HIS A 36 7.31 -6.01 -8.55
C HIS A 36 7.56 -5.17 -7.31
N THR A 37 8.80 -5.26 -6.84
CA THR A 37 9.53 -4.38 -5.91
C THR A 37 9.75 -4.94 -4.51
N MET A 38 10.90 -5.59 -4.31
CA MET A 38 11.27 -6.32 -3.09
C MET A 38 11.50 -5.37 -1.91
N LEU A 39 10.50 -5.30 -1.05
CA LEU A 39 10.75 -5.63 0.35
C LEU A 39 10.83 -7.16 0.39
N GLU A 40 11.83 -7.73 1.05
CA GLU A 40 11.97 -9.19 1.14
C GLU A 40 10.65 -9.86 1.56
N GLU A 41 10.47 -11.15 1.27
CA GLU A 41 9.37 -11.96 1.81
C GLU A 41 9.56 -12.12 3.33
N ASP A 42 9.43 -11.00 4.04
CA ASP A 42 9.59 -10.86 5.47
C ASP A 42 8.23 -10.47 6.05
N ALA A 43 7.81 -11.20 7.08
CA ALA A 43 6.55 -10.99 7.77
C ALA A 43 6.45 -9.60 8.45
N ALA A 44 7.53 -8.82 8.51
CA ALA A 44 7.50 -7.41 8.91
C ALA A 44 6.95 -6.49 7.83
N TYR A 45 7.05 -6.86 6.55
CA TYR A 45 6.55 -6.12 5.41
C TYR A 45 5.22 -6.64 4.87
N ASP A 46 4.53 -7.46 5.66
CA ASP A 46 3.22 -8.00 5.36
C ASP A 46 2.26 -6.92 4.83
N ARG A 47 1.67 -7.17 3.67
CA ARG A 47 0.87 -6.19 2.92
C ARG A 47 -0.62 -6.53 2.97
N ALA A 48 -1.44 -5.48 2.88
CA ALA A 48 -2.88 -5.56 2.67
C ALA A 48 -3.30 -4.52 1.63
N TYR A 49 -4.60 -4.46 1.35
CA TYR A 49 -5.20 -3.43 0.51
C TYR A 49 -6.15 -2.58 1.36
N ASN A 50 -6.12 -1.26 1.19
CA ASN A 50 -7.11 -0.37 1.78
C ASN A 50 -8.43 -0.39 0.97
N LEU A 51 -9.46 0.32 1.48
CA LEU A 51 -10.79 0.43 0.84
C LEU A 51 -10.74 0.94 -0.62
N TYR A 52 -9.67 1.63 -1.01
CA TYR A 52 -9.44 2.14 -2.36
C TYR A 52 -8.60 1.19 -3.24
N GLY A 53 -8.37 -0.05 -2.79
CA GLY A 53 -7.55 -1.04 -3.47
C GLY A 53 -6.06 -0.68 -3.54
N LYS A 54 -5.57 0.19 -2.64
CA LYS A 54 -4.15 0.54 -2.58
C LYS A 54 -3.42 -0.36 -1.60
N VAL A 55 -2.25 -0.85 -2.02
CA VAL A 55 -1.34 -1.63 -1.18
C VAL A 55 -0.86 -0.78 0.01
N ILE A 56 -0.94 -1.36 1.21
CA ILE A 56 -0.55 -0.80 2.51
C ILE A 56 0.18 -1.86 3.35
N PHE A 57 0.87 -1.45 4.40
CA PHE A 57 1.40 -2.37 5.41
C PHE A 57 0.32 -2.78 6.40
N LYS A 58 0.22 -4.09 6.71
CA LYS A 58 -0.68 -4.59 7.76
C LYS A 58 -0.31 -4.02 9.13
N ASP A 59 0.97 -4.06 9.47
CA ASP A 59 1.53 -3.44 10.67
C ASP A 59 2.56 -2.38 10.28
N ARG A 60 2.15 -1.12 10.39
CA ARG A 60 2.99 0.02 10.03
C ARG A 60 4.20 0.16 10.95
N ARG A 61 4.04 -0.08 12.26
CA ARG A 61 5.13 0.13 13.21
C ARG A 61 6.20 -0.93 12.98
N LYS A 62 5.78 -2.19 12.86
CA LYS A 62 6.67 -3.31 12.55
C LYS A 62 7.41 -3.11 11.23
N ALA A 63 6.71 -2.69 10.17
CA ALA A 63 7.32 -2.38 8.88
C ALA A 63 8.34 -1.25 8.98
N LEU A 64 8.03 -0.18 9.74
CA LEU A 64 8.94 0.96 9.94
C LEU A 64 10.21 0.55 10.70
N ASP A 65 10.07 -0.26 11.75
CA ASP A 65 11.20 -0.69 12.57
C ASP A 65 12.14 -1.61 11.79
N LYS A 66 11.60 -2.50 10.95
CA LYS A 66 12.40 -3.33 10.05
C LYS A 66 13.05 -2.49 8.94
N PHE A 67 12.30 -1.56 8.34
CA PHE A 67 12.80 -0.64 7.32
C PHE A 67 14.03 0.14 7.74
N LYS A 68 14.03 0.73 8.94
CA LYS A 68 15.18 1.48 9.45
C LYS A 68 16.44 0.62 9.61
N LYS A 69 16.29 -0.70 9.79
CA LYS A 69 17.40 -1.64 9.92
C LYS A 69 17.90 -2.10 8.55
N ASP A 70 16.99 -2.59 7.71
CA ASP A 70 17.31 -3.19 6.40
C ASP A 70 17.89 -2.19 5.40
N TYR A 71 17.44 -0.93 5.49
CA TYR A 71 17.80 0.12 4.54
C TYR A 71 18.68 1.19 5.17
N LYS A 72 19.34 0.88 6.30
CA LYS A 72 20.16 1.82 7.06
C LYS A 72 21.18 2.55 6.18
N SER A 73 21.91 1.84 5.33
CA SER A 73 22.97 2.43 4.49
C SER A 73 22.40 3.42 3.47
N ALA A 74 21.27 3.11 2.84
CA ALA A 74 20.61 4.04 1.93
C ALA A 74 20.02 5.26 2.66
N LEU A 75 19.52 5.09 3.89
CA LEU A 75 19.04 6.21 4.71
C LEU A 75 20.20 7.15 5.06
N GLU A 76 21.29 6.63 5.61
CA GLU A 76 22.49 7.41 5.94
C GLU A 76 23.06 8.10 4.70
N TYR A 77 23.11 7.41 3.56
CA TYR A 77 23.58 8.01 2.31
C TYR A 77 22.72 9.19 1.86
N ILE A 78 21.38 9.09 1.91
CA ILE A 78 20.49 10.21 1.58
C ILE A 78 20.71 11.36 2.57
N GLU A 79 20.81 11.08 3.86
CA GLU A 79 21.03 12.07 4.92
C GLU A 79 22.35 12.85 4.72
N ASP A 80 23.42 12.16 4.32
CA ASP A 80 24.74 12.74 4.15
C ASP A 80 24.91 13.49 2.82
N ASN A 81 24.11 13.17 1.80
CA ASN A 81 24.26 13.67 0.44
C ASN A 81 23.11 14.58 -0.04
N THR A 82 22.19 14.95 0.86
CA THR A 82 21.06 15.84 0.54
C THR A 82 20.77 16.81 1.69
N ASP A 83 19.95 17.81 1.41
CA ASP A 83 19.43 18.77 2.40
C ASP A 83 18.07 18.35 2.99
N TYR A 84 17.65 17.09 2.77
CA TYR A 84 16.34 16.59 3.21
C TYR A 84 16.26 16.39 4.73
N GLY A 85 17.42 16.30 5.39
CA GLY A 85 17.54 16.01 6.82
C GLY A 85 17.24 14.55 7.18
N LYS A 86 17.23 14.26 8.48
CA LYS A 86 17.06 12.90 9.02
C LYS A 86 15.72 12.28 8.65
N PHE A 87 15.75 11.00 8.33
CA PHE A 87 14.55 10.26 7.97
C PHE A 87 13.49 10.33 9.08
N ASN A 88 12.28 10.67 8.67
CA ASN A 88 11.10 10.69 9.51
C ASN A 88 9.86 10.38 8.67
N THR A 89 8.71 10.18 9.33
CA THR A 89 7.47 9.76 8.66
C THR A 89 6.58 10.92 8.23
N SER A 90 7.12 12.15 8.16
CA SER A 90 6.38 13.30 7.60
C SER A 90 6.13 13.08 6.10
N TYR A 91 5.08 13.72 5.58
CA TYR A 91 4.77 13.65 4.15
C TYR A 91 5.93 14.16 3.29
N LYS A 92 6.58 15.25 3.73
CA LYS A 92 7.72 15.86 3.03
C LYS A 92 8.87 14.86 2.91
N THR A 93 9.36 14.35 4.04
CA THR A 93 10.51 13.43 4.06
C THR A 93 10.21 12.13 3.32
N LEU A 94 9.00 11.56 3.46
CA LEU A 94 8.61 10.37 2.69
C LEU A 94 8.59 10.63 1.17
N SER A 95 8.23 11.84 0.73
CA SER A 95 8.18 12.18 -0.70
C SER A 95 9.58 12.40 -1.27
N GLU A 96 10.44 13.10 -0.53
CA GLU A 96 11.83 13.35 -0.92
C GLU A 96 12.64 12.05 -1.01
N TYR A 97 12.54 11.18 0.01
CA TYR A 97 13.22 9.89 0.01
C TYR A 97 12.66 8.94 -1.04
N PHE A 98 11.35 9.01 -1.33
CA PHE A 98 10.75 8.28 -2.45
C PHE A 98 11.36 8.69 -3.79
N LEU A 99 11.45 10.00 -4.06
CA LEU A 99 11.98 10.52 -5.31
C LEU A 99 13.47 10.20 -5.46
N TYR A 100 14.25 10.34 -4.39
CA TYR A 100 15.66 9.98 -4.41
C TYR A 100 15.85 8.49 -4.70
N GLY A 101 15.15 7.63 -3.94
CA GLY A 101 15.24 6.18 -4.12
C GLY A 101 14.81 5.71 -5.52
N LEU A 102 13.87 6.43 -6.16
CA LEU A 102 13.43 6.15 -7.53
C LEU A 102 14.47 6.56 -8.57
N ASN A 103 15.15 7.69 -8.35
CA ASN A 103 16.19 8.19 -9.25
C ASN A 103 17.49 7.38 -9.13
N GLY A 104 17.70 6.70 -8.01
CA GLY A 104 18.89 5.89 -7.75
C GLY A 104 20.15 6.74 -7.52
N LEU A 105 21.30 6.05 -7.42
CA LEU A 105 22.59 6.72 -7.21
C LEU A 105 22.95 7.65 -8.37
N LYS A 106 23.21 8.92 -8.05
CA LYS A 106 23.70 9.91 -9.03
C LYS A 106 25.18 9.73 -9.35
N ASN A 107 25.99 9.35 -8.37
CA ASN A 107 27.40 9.00 -8.55
C ASN A 107 27.60 7.51 -8.20
N ARG A 108 28.14 6.73 -9.13
CA ARG A 108 28.42 5.29 -8.93
C ARG A 108 29.83 5.02 -8.44
N ASP A 109 30.68 6.05 -8.35
CA ASP A 109 32.02 5.98 -7.78
C ASP A 109 31.96 6.10 -6.25
N VAL A 110 31.16 5.24 -5.64
CA VAL A 110 31.00 5.12 -4.19
C VAL A 110 31.17 3.65 -3.81
N ASP A 111 31.83 3.39 -2.69
CA ASP A 111 31.97 2.05 -2.17
C ASP A 111 30.58 1.43 -1.96
N ASN A 112 30.41 0.17 -2.37
CA ASN A 112 29.14 -0.58 -2.28
C ASN A 112 27.97 0.00 -3.11
N ALA A 113 28.25 0.66 -4.24
CA ALA A 113 27.24 1.21 -5.14
C ALA A 113 26.08 0.24 -5.47
N ASP A 114 26.36 -1.04 -5.72
CA ASP A 114 25.32 -2.03 -6.03
C ASP A 114 24.35 -2.27 -4.86
N VAL A 115 24.89 -2.35 -3.63
CA VAL A 115 24.11 -2.52 -2.39
C VAL A 115 23.26 -1.29 -2.14
N LEU A 116 23.86 -0.10 -2.25
CA LEU A 116 23.16 1.17 -2.09
C LEU A 116 22.05 1.32 -3.13
N ASN A 117 22.30 1.01 -4.40
CA ASN A 117 21.28 1.13 -5.44
C ASN A 117 20.10 0.17 -5.21
N LYS A 118 20.36 -1.06 -4.76
CA LYS A 118 19.30 -2.00 -4.36
C LYS A 118 18.49 -1.48 -3.16
N GLN A 119 19.18 -0.94 -2.14
CA GLN A 119 18.51 -0.38 -0.96
C GLN A 119 17.69 0.87 -1.31
N LEU A 120 18.20 1.77 -2.16
CA LEU A 120 17.49 2.97 -2.61
C LEU A 120 16.16 2.63 -3.31
N HIS A 121 16.15 1.57 -4.12
CA HIS A 121 14.90 1.09 -4.69
C HIS A 121 13.92 0.65 -3.60
N GLY A 122 14.37 -0.09 -2.59
CA GLY A 122 13.54 -0.49 -1.45
C GLY A 122 13.04 0.70 -0.61
N VAL A 123 13.84 1.75 -0.45
CA VAL A 123 13.41 3.03 0.15
C VAL A 123 12.25 3.63 -0.62
N ALA A 124 12.32 3.70 -1.95
CA ALA A 124 11.22 4.23 -2.76
C ALA A 124 9.92 3.44 -2.55
N VAL A 125 10.02 2.11 -2.56
CA VAL A 125 8.88 1.20 -2.38
C VAL A 125 8.26 1.36 -1.01
N PHE A 126 9.09 1.41 0.03
CA PHE A 126 8.66 1.62 1.40
C PHE A 126 7.97 2.96 1.55
N CYS A 127 8.61 4.07 1.16
CA CYS A 127 8.05 5.42 1.33
C CYS A 127 6.69 5.57 0.63
N LYS A 128 6.55 5.04 -0.60
CA LYS A 128 5.29 5.02 -1.35
C LYS A 128 4.20 4.25 -0.62
N THR A 129 4.53 3.08 -0.06
CA THR A 129 3.57 2.19 0.63
C THR A 129 3.22 2.70 2.02
N TYR A 130 4.20 3.22 2.76
CA TYR A 130 4.03 3.78 4.10
C TYR A 130 3.14 5.03 4.07
N ARG A 131 3.34 5.91 3.07
CA ARG A 131 2.47 7.08 2.85
C ARG A 131 1.02 6.68 2.62
N LYS A 132 0.78 5.62 1.83
CA LYS A 132 -0.57 5.08 1.60
C LYS A 132 -1.18 4.42 2.84
N SER A 133 -0.34 3.94 3.75
CA SER A 133 -0.78 3.38 5.02
C SER A 133 -1.22 4.48 6.01
N ASN A 134 -1.02 5.75 5.67
CA ASN A 134 -1.35 6.90 6.52
C ASN A 134 -2.70 7.57 6.21
N TYR A 135 -3.45 7.10 5.20
CA TYR A 135 -4.77 7.65 4.89
C TYR A 135 -5.75 7.35 6.05
N ARG A 136 -6.06 8.41 6.82
CA ARG A 136 -6.89 8.44 8.02
C ARG A 136 -8.40 8.54 7.76
N GLU A 137 -8.88 8.53 6.52
CA GLU A 137 -10.30 8.65 6.22
C GLU A 137 -10.92 7.29 5.93
N TYR A 138 -11.46 6.69 6.98
CA TYR A 138 -12.51 5.69 6.88
C TYR A 138 -13.84 6.44 6.69
N VAL A 139 -14.50 6.25 5.55
CA VAL A 139 -15.95 6.45 5.51
C VAL A 139 -16.53 5.20 6.19
N TYR A 140 -16.99 5.37 7.42
CA TYR A 140 -17.95 4.44 8.00
C TYR A 140 -19.18 4.52 7.07
N LEU A 141 -19.38 3.52 6.23
CA LEU A 141 -20.67 3.35 5.59
C LEU A 141 -21.62 2.85 6.69
N PRO A 142 -22.73 3.56 6.96
CA PRO A 142 -23.69 3.22 8.01
C PRO A 142 -24.30 1.83 7.84
#